data_AF-A0A7S3W2E0-F1
#
_entry.id   AF-A0A7S3W2E0-F1
#
_cell.length_a   1.000
_cell.length_b   1.000
_cell.length_c   1.000
_cell.angle_alpha   90.00
_cell.angle_beta   90.00
_cell.angle_gamma   90.00
#
_symmetry.space_group_name_H-M   'P 1'
#
loop_
_entity.id
_entity.type
_entity.pdbx_description
1 polymer ?
#
loop_
_entity_poly.entity_id
_entity_poly.type
_entity_poly.pdbx_seq_one_letter_code
_entity_poly.pdbx_strand_id
1 'polypeptide(L)'
;VKDKEEALMQHDILRLEVKRLRQNLNNKSENVFSLENRKQQLQISMEEREKEIEVHTDVLRVQLRGVEEERHKSAIELAERKQKIYTLKSKYDNVVSKVKKEDGEEQMSQAHYMIKAAQEKEEMQRKGDDLDDKIRRAEREIRSLENTLGHLVTRNQKYKENFLSANSQNQAEVEEKQMLEEQARAANEVLFKKKKVLAQLEREEHEDAKRYEELQGNLSQLDGHVAELSQARDVLRQDIDAQGPKIDRAQQVLQQSIQRAQQAGVDLSPDGPLALDIEVRSLRDGNQSVLYALSNALQDHEQDVLPLFEQLCNEKGIARPSRPPSVAAGGSRPGSSRSSLAGRGSSGP
;
A
#
# COMPACT_ATOMS: atom_id res chain seq x y z
N VAL A 1 -61.59 19.42 216.16
CA VAL A 1 -60.64 20.37 215.54
C VAL A 1 -59.56 19.61 214.77
N LYS A 2 -58.83 18.69 215.42
CA LYS A 2 -57.79 17.84 214.79
C LYS A 2 -58.24 17.05 213.55
N ASP A 3 -59.35 16.30 213.62
CA ASP A 3 -59.81 15.47 212.48
C ASP A 3 -60.17 16.31 211.24
N LYS A 4 -60.66 17.53 211.46
CA LYS A 4 -60.99 18.48 210.39
C LYS A 4 -59.72 19.04 209.74
N GLU A 5 -58.68 19.30 210.53
CA GLU A 5 -57.37 19.74 210.04
C GLU A 5 -56.66 18.62 209.25
N GLU A 6 -56.75 17.38 209.72
CA GLU A 6 -56.18 16.21 209.03
C GLU A 6 -56.87 15.95 207.68
N ALA A 7 -58.20 16.06 207.62
CA ALA A 7 -58.95 15.97 206.37
C ALA A 7 -58.63 17.12 205.38
N LEU A 8 -58.41 18.35 205.89
CA LEU A 8 -57.99 19.48 205.06
C LEU A 8 -56.56 19.28 204.51
N MET A 9 -55.64 18.77 205.33
CA MET A 9 -54.29 18.40 204.88
C MET A 9 -54.33 17.32 203.79
N GLN A 10 -55.11 16.26 204.00
CA GLN A 10 -55.29 15.21 202.99
C GLN A 10 -55.90 15.75 201.69
N HIS A 11 -56.90 16.63 201.78
CA HIS A 11 -57.48 17.30 200.62
C HIS A 11 -56.44 18.14 199.87
N ASP A 12 -55.58 18.89 200.56
CA ASP A 12 -54.53 19.69 199.93
C ASP A 12 -53.43 18.81 199.28
N ILE A 13 -53.06 17.69 199.90
CA ILE A 13 -52.16 16.68 199.30
C ILE A 13 -52.78 16.12 198.02
N LEU A 14 -54.05 15.69 198.06
CA LEU A 14 -54.76 15.18 196.88
C LEU A 14 -54.88 16.27 195.80
N ARG A 15 -55.13 17.52 196.18
CA ARG A 15 -55.19 18.65 195.24
C ARG A 15 -53.83 18.90 194.56
N LEU A 16 -52.73 18.80 195.30
CA LEU A 16 -51.38 18.89 194.73
C LEU A 16 -51.09 17.72 193.79
N GLU A 17 -51.50 16.50 194.15
CA GLU A 17 -51.35 15.33 193.30
C GLU A 17 -52.16 15.44 192.01
N VAL A 18 -53.42 15.89 192.09
CA VAL A 18 -54.24 16.18 190.92
C VAL A 18 -53.58 17.25 190.05
N LYS A 19 -52.99 18.30 190.62
CA LYS A 19 -52.26 19.33 189.86
C LYS A 19 -51.02 18.74 189.16
N ARG A 20 -50.24 17.89 189.84
CA ARG A 20 -49.09 17.18 189.27
C ARG A 20 -49.50 16.27 188.12
N LEU A 21 -50.55 15.48 188.30
CA LEU A 21 -51.08 14.59 187.26
C LEU A 21 -51.61 15.37 186.06
N ARG A 22 -52.30 16.50 186.29
CA ARG A 22 -52.75 17.39 185.20
C ARG A 22 -51.57 17.99 184.43
N GLN A 23 -50.53 18.43 185.11
CA GLN A 23 -49.33 18.95 184.44
C GLN A 23 -48.60 17.85 183.64
N ASN A 24 -48.47 16.65 184.20
CA ASN A 24 -47.92 15.49 183.48
C ASN A 24 -48.77 15.12 182.26
N LEU A 25 -50.09 15.15 182.38
CA LEU A 25 -51.01 14.91 181.25
C LEU A 25 -50.85 15.99 180.18
N ASN A 26 -50.77 17.26 180.58
CA ASN A 26 -50.57 18.38 179.65
C ASN A 26 -49.23 18.26 178.92
N ASN A 27 -48.14 17.96 179.63
CA ASN A 27 -46.82 17.73 179.03
C ASN A 27 -46.85 16.55 178.04
N LYS A 28 -47.54 15.45 178.39
CA LYS A 28 -47.71 14.32 177.45
C LYS A 28 -48.57 14.71 176.24
N SER A 29 -49.62 15.51 176.43
CA SER A 29 -50.46 16.01 175.34
C SER A 29 -49.68 16.90 174.38
N GLU A 30 -48.83 17.80 174.89
CA GLU A 30 -47.94 18.64 174.08
C GLU A 30 -46.88 17.80 173.34
N ASN A 31 -46.31 16.79 173.99
CA ASN A 31 -45.40 15.85 173.34
C ASN A 31 -46.07 15.05 172.23
N VAL A 32 -47.30 14.55 172.44
CA VAL A 32 -48.07 13.85 171.39
C VAL A 32 -48.37 14.81 170.25
N PHE A 33 -48.81 16.03 170.53
CA PHE A 33 -49.11 17.03 169.51
C PHE A 33 -47.87 17.39 168.68
N SER A 34 -46.71 17.59 169.31
CA SER A 34 -45.46 17.86 168.60
C SER A 34 -44.97 16.67 167.78
N LEU A 35 -45.12 15.43 168.28
CA LEU A 35 -44.81 14.22 167.52
C LEU A 35 -45.76 14.02 166.34
N GLU A 36 -47.05 14.29 166.50
CA GLU A 36 -48.05 14.26 165.42
C GLU A 36 -47.75 15.31 164.36
N ASN A 37 -47.41 16.54 164.75
CA ASN A 37 -47.01 17.59 163.82
C ASN A 37 -45.73 17.21 163.07
N ARG A 38 -44.71 16.68 163.77
CA ARG A 38 -43.49 16.18 163.12
C ARG A 38 -43.76 15.02 162.16
N LYS A 39 -44.66 14.10 162.52
CA LYS A 39 -45.10 13.01 161.65
C LYS A 39 -45.77 13.55 160.38
N GLN A 40 -46.67 14.53 160.51
CA GLN A 40 -47.33 15.15 159.38
C GLN A 40 -46.34 15.90 158.47
N GLN A 41 -45.40 16.66 159.04
CA GLN A 41 -44.35 17.33 158.28
C GLN A 41 -43.46 16.34 157.52
N LEU A 42 -43.05 15.24 158.16
CA LEU A 42 -42.29 14.19 157.49
C LEU A 42 -43.09 13.52 156.38
N GLN A 43 -44.39 13.26 156.60
CA GLN A 43 -45.26 12.69 155.57
C GLN A 43 -45.37 13.61 154.35
N ILE A 44 -45.62 14.90 154.56
CA ILE A 44 -45.68 15.90 153.47
C ILE A 44 -44.34 15.95 152.73
N SER A 45 -43.22 16.02 153.46
CA SER A 45 -41.89 16.03 152.84
C SER A 45 -41.57 14.75 152.06
N MET A 46 -42.04 13.59 152.52
CA MET A 46 -41.93 12.34 151.78
C MET A 46 -42.78 12.37 150.52
N GLU A 47 -44.04 12.80 150.59
CA GLU A 47 -44.93 12.93 149.43
C GLU A 47 -44.41 13.93 148.38
N GLU A 48 -43.81 15.05 148.82
CA GLU A 48 -43.15 16.01 147.94
C GLU A 48 -41.96 15.37 147.22
N ARG A 49 -41.12 14.64 147.96
CA ARG A 49 -39.94 13.98 147.40
C ARG A 49 -40.30 12.84 146.45
N GLU A 50 -41.36 12.09 146.74
CA GLU A 50 -41.89 11.07 145.84
C GLU A 50 -42.37 11.68 144.51
N LYS A 51 -43.11 12.78 144.56
CA LYS A 51 -43.54 13.52 143.35
C LYS A 51 -42.36 14.11 142.58
N GLU A 52 -41.35 14.63 143.26
CA GLU A 52 -40.13 15.15 142.63
C GLU A 52 -39.39 14.03 141.87
N ILE A 53 -39.24 12.86 142.50
CA ILE A 53 -38.63 11.68 141.87
C ILE A 53 -39.47 11.21 140.68
N GLU A 54 -40.80 11.22 140.78
CA GLU A 54 -41.71 10.86 139.69
C GLU A 54 -41.51 11.79 138.48
N VAL A 55 -41.53 13.11 138.69
CA VAL A 55 -41.30 14.10 137.62
C VAL A 55 -39.92 13.92 136.98
N HIS A 56 -38.86 13.74 137.78
CA HIS A 56 -37.51 13.50 137.23
C HIS A 56 -37.44 12.20 136.44
N THR A 57 -38.09 11.14 136.91
CA THR A 57 -38.17 9.86 136.20
C THR A 57 -38.87 10.02 134.86
N ASP A 58 -39.95 10.79 134.80
CA ASP A 58 -40.68 11.07 133.55
C ASP A 58 -39.86 11.91 132.58
N VAL A 59 -39.14 12.93 133.06
CA VAL A 59 -38.21 13.70 132.22
C VAL A 59 -37.13 12.79 131.63
N LEU A 60 -36.53 11.90 132.42
CA LEU A 60 -35.54 10.95 131.94
C LEU A 60 -36.13 9.97 130.90
N ARG A 61 -37.37 9.51 131.08
CA ARG A 61 -38.06 8.66 130.10
C ARG A 61 -38.32 9.40 128.78
N VAL A 62 -38.62 10.69 128.83
CA VAL A 62 -38.80 11.52 127.62
C VAL A 62 -37.46 11.74 126.92
N GLN A 63 -36.40 12.04 127.67
CA GLN A 63 -35.05 12.20 127.11
C GLN A 63 -34.55 10.91 126.46
N LEU A 64 -34.75 9.76 127.11
CA LEU A 64 -34.37 8.45 126.55
C LEU A 64 -35.08 8.19 125.22
N ARG A 65 -36.40 8.44 125.17
CA ARG A 65 -37.18 8.31 123.92
C ARG A 65 -36.66 9.21 122.81
N GLY A 66 -36.34 10.47 123.11
CA GLY A 66 -35.76 11.41 122.13
C GLY A 66 -34.43 10.91 121.56
N VAL A 67 -33.52 10.42 122.42
CA VAL A 67 -32.23 9.87 121.97
C VAL A 67 -32.42 8.60 121.12
N GLU A 68 -33.38 7.74 121.48
CA GLU A 68 -33.69 6.53 120.71
C GLU A 68 -34.24 6.85 119.31
N GLU A 69 -35.09 7.87 119.20
CA GLU A 69 -35.60 8.36 117.92
C GLU A 69 -34.49 8.95 117.03
N GLU A 70 -33.58 9.75 117.59
CA GLU A 70 -32.43 10.29 116.86
C GLU A 70 -31.47 9.20 116.37
N ARG A 71 -31.22 8.19 117.21
CA ARG A 71 -30.43 7.02 116.85
C ARG A 71 -31.09 6.27 115.69
N HIS A 72 -32.41 6.06 115.76
CA HIS A 72 -33.15 5.37 114.71
C HIS A 72 -33.13 6.15 113.38
N LYS A 73 -33.35 7.47 113.43
CA LYS A 73 -33.25 8.35 112.26
C LYS A 73 -31.87 8.27 111.60
N SER A 74 -30.81 8.36 112.40
CA SER A 74 -29.43 8.26 111.90
C SER A 74 -29.15 6.90 111.24
N ALA A 75 -29.71 5.81 111.79
CA ALA A 75 -29.57 4.48 111.22
C ALA A 75 -30.28 4.35 109.85
N ILE A 76 -31.47 4.95 109.70
CA ILE A 76 -32.20 4.99 108.42
C ILE A 76 -31.40 5.78 107.37
N GLU A 77 -30.94 6.99 107.70
CA GLU A 77 -30.15 7.81 106.76
C GLU A 77 -28.87 7.08 106.30
N LEU A 78 -28.22 6.36 107.20
CA LEU A 78 -27.06 5.54 106.88
C LEU A 78 -27.41 4.38 105.93
N ALA A 79 -28.55 3.72 106.13
CA ALA A 79 -29.02 2.66 105.23
C ALA A 79 -29.35 3.20 103.83
N GLU A 80 -30.03 4.34 103.73
CA GLU A 80 -30.33 5.01 102.46
C GLU A 80 -29.05 5.42 101.72
N ARG A 81 -28.07 6.02 102.42
CA ARG A 81 -26.77 6.38 101.83
C ARG A 81 -26.01 5.15 101.33
N LYS A 82 -26.02 4.05 102.09
CA LYS A 82 -25.41 2.78 101.65
C LYS A 82 -26.10 2.24 100.40
N GLN A 83 -27.43 2.26 100.34
CA GLN A 83 -28.17 1.84 99.15
C GLN A 83 -27.88 2.74 97.94
N LYS A 84 -27.72 4.05 98.15
CA LYS A 84 -27.32 4.99 97.09
C LYS A 84 -25.92 4.70 96.57
N ILE A 85 -24.98 4.40 97.45
CA ILE A 85 -23.62 3.99 97.06
C ILE A 85 -23.68 2.67 96.27
N TYR A 86 -24.45 1.68 96.73
CA TYR A 86 -24.59 0.40 96.03
C TYR A 86 -25.17 0.58 94.62
N THR A 87 -26.23 1.37 94.48
CA THR A 87 -26.82 1.67 93.16
C THR A 87 -25.87 2.44 92.25
N LEU A 88 -25.10 3.40 92.78
CA LEU A 88 -24.08 4.11 92.01
C LEU A 88 -22.93 3.20 91.58
N LYS A 89 -22.45 2.33 92.48
CA LYS A 89 -21.43 1.32 92.15
C LYS A 89 -21.93 0.36 91.06
N SER A 90 -23.14 -0.18 91.21
CA SER A 90 -23.74 -1.04 90.19
C SER A 90 -23.91 -0.33 88.84
N LYS A 91 -24.31 0.95 88.83
CA LYS A 91 -24.37 1.75 87.59
C LYS A 91 -22.98 1.96 86.98
N TYR A 92 -21.99 2.30 87.79
CA TYR A 92 -20.60 2.43 87.35
C TYR A 92 -20.08 1.13 86.77
N ASP A 93 -20.26 0.00 87.47
CA ASP A 93 -19.84 -1.31 87.00
C ASP A 93 -20.55 -1.72 85.71
N ASN A 94 -21.83 -1.37 85.54
CA ASN A 94 -22.56 -1.60 84.29
C ASN A 94 -22.04 -0.71 83.15
N VAL A 95 -21.73 0.56 83.40
CA VAL A 95 -21.14 1.47 82.40
C VAL A 95 -19.74 0.98 82.02
N VAL A 96 -18.91 0.69 83.00
CA VAL A 96 -17.57 0.13 82.80
C VAL A 96 -17.63 -1.22 82.09
N SER A 97 -18.60 -2.08 82.40
CA SER A 97 -18.77 -3.37 81.70
C SER A 97 -19.28 -3.22 80.28
N LYS A 98 -20.09 -2.19 79.97
CA LYS A 98 -20.48 -1.86 78.59
C LYS A 98 -19.31 -1.27 77.80
N VAL A 99 -18.58 -0.32 78.38
CA VAL A 99 -17.37 0.27 77.79
C VAL A 99 -16.27 -0.79 77.60
N LYS A 100 -16.10 -1.74 78.53
CA LYS A 100 -15.15 -2.85 78.43
C LYS A 100 -15.59 -3.98 77.49
N LYS A 101 -16.88 -4.06 77.13
CA LYS A 101 -17.38 -5.10 76.21
C LYS A 101 -17.30 -4.70 74.74
N GLU A 102 -17.16 -3.41 74.44
CA GLU A 102 -17.01 -2.95 73.05
C GLU A 102 -15.58 -3.01 72.53
N ASP A 103 -14.56 -2.79 73.35
CA ASP A 103 -13.16 -2.90 72.91
C ASP A 103 -12.31 -3.61 73.96
N GLY A 104 -12.07 -4.90 73.71
CA GLY A 104 -11.12 -5.70 74.46
C GLY A 104 -9.70 -5.31 74.06
N GLU A 105 -9.16 -4.25 74.65
CA GLU A 105 -7.72 -4.02 74.83
C GLU A 105 -7.49 -2.88 75.85
N GLU A 106 -6.34 -2.92 76.51
CA GLU A 106 -6.03 -2.24 77.76
C GLU A 106 -6.24 -0.71 77.75
N GLN A 107 -6.65 -0.21 78.91
CA GLN A 107 -7.07 1.17 79.15
C GLN A 107 -5.96 2.20 78.84
N MET A 108 -6.17 3.02 77.81
CA MET A 108 -5.42 4.27 77.61
C MET A 108 -6.38 5.47 77.64
N SER A 109 -5.94 6.56 78.28
CA SER A 109 -6.72 7.79 78.60
C SER A 109 -7.48 8.38 77.39
N GLN A 110 -8.57 9.13 77.61
CA GLN A 110 -9.36 9.79 76.55
C GLN A 110 -8.51 10.65 75.59
N ALA A 111 -7.40 11.21 76.09
CA ALA A 111 -6.41 11.91 75.28
C ALA A 111 -5.72 10.98 74.25
N HIS A 112 -5.50 9.71 74.59
CA HIS A 112 -4.94 8.71 73.67
C HIS A 112 -5.87 8.44 72.48
N TYR A 113 -7.18 8.31 72.70
CA TYR A 113 -8.14 8.15 71.60
C TYR A 113 -8.20 9.38 70.70
N MET A 114 -8.11 10.59 71.27
CA MET A 114 -8.03 11.81 70.47
C MET A 114 -6.71 11.87 69.66
N ILE A 115 -5.59 11.47 70.26
CA ILE A 115 -4.29 11.43 69.57
C ILE A 115 -4.30 10.36 68.47
N LYS A 116 -4.83 9.17 68.74
CA LYS A 116 -4.94 8.08 67.76
C LYS A 116 -5.84 8.47 66.60
N ALA A 117 -7.00 9.09 66.87
CA ALA A 117 -7.88 9.60 65.82
C ALA A 117 -7.22 10.73 65.00
N ALA A 118 -6.41 11.59 65.64
CA ALA A 118 -5.65 12.63 64.93
C ALA A 118 -4.54 12.03 64.05
N GLN A 119 -3.83 11.01 64.55
CA GLN A 119 -2.80 10.27 63.79
C GLN A 119 -3.40 9.52 62.61
N GLU A 120 -4.51 8.81 62.79
CA GLU A 120 -5.22 8.12 61.71
C GLU A 120 -5.72 9.10 60.65
N LYS A 121 -6.18 10.30 61.07
CA LYS A 121 -6.56 11.36 60.14
C LYS A 121 -5.36 11.91 59.36
N GLU A 122 -4.22 12.11 59.99
CA GLU A 122 -2.98 12.54 59.31
C GLU A 122 -2.48 11.47 58.34
N GLU A 123 -2.48 10.20 58.74
CA GLU A 123 -2.10 9.10 57.84
C GLU A 123 -3.02 8.97 56.63
N MET A 124 -4.33 9.14 56.83
CA MET A 124 -5.31 9.19 55.75
C MET A 124 -5.02 10.36 54.81
N GLN A 125 -4.65 11.52 55.35
CA GLN A 125 -4.31 12.69 54.56
C GLN A 125 -3.01 12.48 53.76
N ARG A 126 -1.96 11.92 54.38
CA ARG A 126 -0.72 11.54 53.66
C ARG A 126 -0.97 10.53 52.56
N LYS A 127 -1.79 9.50 52.82
CA LYS A 127 -2.21 8.53 51.79
C LYS A 127 -3.00 9.21 50.67
N GLY A 128 -3.82 10.21 51.00
CA GLY A 128 -4.52 11.06 50.03
C GLY A 128 -3.55 11.84 49.15
N ASP A 129 -2.60 12.54 49.76
CA ASP A 129 -1.57 13.32 49.05
C ASP A 129 -0.70 12.42 48.14
N ASP A 130 -0.31 11.23 48.62
CA ASP A 130 0.43 10.23 47.84
C ASP A 130 -0.35 9.74 46.62
N LEU A 131 -1.68 9.55 46.77
CA LEU A 131 -2.56 9.16 45.67
C LEU A 131 -2.74 10.30 44.68
N ASP A 132 -2.91 11.54 45.14
CA ASP A 132 -2.99 12.73 44.29
C ASP A 132 -1.69 12.94 43.50
N ASP A 133 -0.53 12.73 44.10
CA ASP A 133 0.75 12.79 43.42
C ASP A 133 0.94 11.66 42.40
N LYS A 134 0.34 10.48 42.62
CA LYS A 134 0.27 9.42 41.60
C LYS A 134 -0.66 9.80 40.47
N ILE A 135 -1.82 10.39 40.75
CA ILE A 135 -2.77 10.87 39.74
C ILE A 135 -2.09 11.94 38.88
N ARG A 136 -1.45 12.94 39.47
CA ARG A 136 -0.73 14.00 38.75
C ARG A 136 0.41 13.46 37.88
N ARG A 137 1.08 12.39 38.32
CA ARG A 137 2.09 11.69 37.50
C ARG A 137 1.43 11.00 36.30
N ALA A 138 0.38 10.23 36.54
CA ALA A 138 -0.37 9.56 35.48
C ALA A 138 -0.96 10.55 34.47
N GLU A 139 -1.51 11.68 34.90
CA GLU A 139 -2.02 12.72 33.99
C GLU A 139 -0.93 13.36 33.13
N ARG A 140 0.29 13.52 33.66
CA ARG A 140 1.43 14.00 32.85
C ARG A 140 1.86 12.96 31.83
N GLU A 141 1.84 11.69 32.22
CA GLU A 141 2.13 10.57 31.33
C GLU A 141 1.07 10.47 30.21
N ILE A 142 -0.22 10.56 30.53
CA ILE A 142 -1.32 10.59 29.55
C ILE A 142 -1.13 11.75 28.56
N ARG A 143 -0.86 12.96 29.05
CA ARG A 143 -0.59 14.12 28.17
C ARG A 143 0.62 13.89 27.26
N SER A 144 1.68 13.26 27.77
CA SER A 144 2.84 12.88 26.95
C SER A 144 2.47 11.85 25.88
N LEU A 145 1.66 10.84 26.25
CA LEU A 145 1.18 9.81 25.33
C LEU A 145 0.28 10.39 24.25
N GLU A 146 -0.64 11.29 24.60
CA GLU A 146 -1.47 12.03 23.65
C GLU A 146 -0.62 12.84 22.66
N ASN A 147 0.42 13.54 23.14
CA ASN A 147 1.35 14.25 22.27
C ASN A 147 2.07 13.28 21.31
N THR A 148 2.56 12.14 21.79
CA THR A 148 3.20 11.13 20.93
C THR A 148 2.22 10.55 19.90
N LEU A 149 0.96 10.33 20.29
CA LEU A 149 -0.08 9.88 19.37
C LEU A 149 -0.37 10.95 18.31
N GLY A 150 -0.46 12.22 18.69
CA GLY A 150 -0.61 13.34 17.76
C GLY A 150 0.53 13.42 16.74
N HIS A 151 1.78 13.23 17.19
CA HIS A 151 2.93 13.14 16.29
C HIS A 151 2.86 11.93 15.34
N LEU A 152 2.46 10.76 15.85
CA LEU A 152 2.27 9.55 15.05
C LEU A 152 1.18 9.73 14.00
N VAL A 153 0.03 10.29 14.37
CA VAL A 153 -1.08 10.58 13.46
C VAL A 153 -0.63 11.54 12.37
N THR A 154 0.03 12.64 12.75
CA THR A 154 0.58 13.62 11.79
C THR A 154 1.58 12.97 10.84
N ARG A 155 2.48 12.13 11.36
CA ARG A 155 3.47 11.41 10.54
C ARG A 155 2.80 10.40 9.60
N ASN A 156 1.80 9.66 10.07
CA ASN A 156 1.02 8.74 9.24
C ASN A 156 0.23 9.47 8.15
N GLN A 157 -0.35 10.62 8.46
CA GLN A 157 -1.04 11.45 7.48
C GLN A 157 -0.07 11.91 6.38
N LYS A 158 1.11 12.42 6.76
CA LYS A 158 2.18 12.77 5.81
C LYS A 158 2.65 11.57 4.98
N TYR A 159 2.75 10.38 5.59
CA TYR A 159 3.08 9.16 4.84
C TYR A 159 2.02 8.83 3.79
N LYS A 160 0.72 8.92 4.14
CA LYS A 160 -0.37 8.69 3.19
C LYS A 160 -0.34 9.71 2.05
N GLU A 161 -0.15 10.99 2.35
CA GLU A 161 -0.03 12.06 1.35
C GLU A 161 1.17 11.83 0.42
N ASN A 162 2.33 11.46 0.98
CA ASN A 162 3.51 11.11 0.18
C ASN A 162 3.26 9.89 -0.71
N PHE A 163 2.57 8.86 -0.21
CA PHE A 163 2.20 7.69 -1.01
C PHE A 163 1.24 8.04 -2.14
N LEU A 164 0.26 8.92 -1.89
CA LEU A 164 -0.65 9.40 -2.93
C LEU A 164 0.10 10.20 -4.00
N SER A 165 0.99 11.12 -3.59
CA SER A 165 1.83 11.89 -4.52
C SER A 165 2.75 10.98 -5.33
N ALA A 166 3.40 10.00 -4.69
CA ALA A 166 4.24 9.03 -5.37
C ALA A 166 3.43 8.15 -6.32
N ASN A 167 2.19 7.80 -5.96
CA ASN A 167 1.30 7.04 -6.83
C ASN A 167 0.87 7.87 -8.05
N SER A 168 0.57 9.16 -7.88
CA SER A 168 0.29 10.07 -9.00
C SER A 168 1.50 10.24 -9.93
N GLN A 169 2.72 10.35 -9.38
CA GLN A 169 3.95 10.38 -10.20
C GLN A 169 4.19 9.06 -10.94
N ASN A 170 4.07 7.92 -10.26
CA ASN A 170 4.16 6.61 -10.90
C ASN A 170 3.10 6.46 -12.00
N GLN A 171 1.90 6.97 -11.78
CA GLN A 171 0.84 6.92 -12.78
C GLN A 171 1.17 7.78 -14.01
N ALA A 172 1.72 8.99 -13.82
CA ALA A 172 2.22 9.81 -14.91
C ALA A 172 3.38 9.12 -15.68
N GLU A 173 4.31 8.47 -14.99
CA GLU A 173 5.38 7.68 -15.62
C GLU A 173 4.84 6.47 -16.39
N VAL A 174 3.80 5.80 -15.88
CA VAL A 174 3.13 4.69 -16.56
C VAL A 174 2.41 5.17 -17.82
N GLU A 175 1.72 6.31 -17.75
CA GLU A 175 1.06 6.94 -18.91
C GLU A 175 2.10 7.39 -19.95
N GLU A 176 3.20 8.01 -19.54
CA GLU A 176 4.30 8.38 -20.44
C GLU A 176 4.92 7.15 -21.12
N LYS A 177 5.16 6.08 -20.36
CA LYS A 177 5.64 4.81 -20.92
C LYS A 177 4.66 4.24 -21.95
N GLN A 178 3.36 4.25 -21.68
CA GLN A 178 2.35 3.78 -22.63
C GLN A 178 2.37 4.60 -23.92
N MET A 179 2.43 5.92 -23.81
CA MET A 179 2.54 6.82 -24.96
C MET A 179 3.80 6.53 -25.80
N LEU A 180 4.95 6.32 -25.16
CA LEU A 180 6.20 5.99 -25.85
C LEU A 180 6.14 4.60 -26.52
N GLU A 181 5.52 3.61 -25.87
CA GLU A 181 5.31 2.28 -26.47
C GLU A 181 4.40 2.35 -27.70
N GLU A 182 3.33 3.14 -27.66
CA GLU A 182 2.44 3.35 -28.81
C GLU A 182 3.17 4.06 -29.96
N GLN A 183 3.96 5.10 -29.66
CA GLN A 183 4.80 5.77 -30.66
C GLN A 183 5.82 4.81 -31.27
N ALA A 184 6.46 3.97 -30.46
CA ALA A 184 7.41 2.96 -30.93
C ALA A 184 6.73 1.90 -31.81
N ARG A 185 5.52 1.45 -31.46
CA ARG A 185 4.73 0.53 -32.29
C ARG A 185 4.38 1.17 -33.63
N ALA A 186 3.86 2.40 -33.63
CA ALA A 186 3.52 3.12 -34.86
C ALA A 186 4.76 3.33 -35.76
N ALA A 187 5.90 3.72 -35.18
CA ALA A 187 7.16 3.87 -35.90
C ALA A 187 7.63 2.53 -36.50
N ASN A 188 7.53 1.43 -35.74
CA ASN A 188 7.89 0.10 -36.22
C ASN A 188 6.97 -0.39 -37.35
N GLU A 189 5.67 -0.11 -37.30
CA GLU A 189 4.75 -0.42 -38.41
C GLU A 189 5.11 0.34 -39.70
N VAL A 190 5.43 1.63 -39.57
CA VAL A 190 5.90 2.45 -40.72
C VAL A 190 7.22 1.90 -41.26
N LEU A 191 8.15 1.55 -40.38
CA LEU A 191 9.43 0.97 -40.76
C LEU A 191 9.25 -0.39 -41.47
N PHE A 192 8.33 -1.23 -40.99
CA PHE A 192 8.00 -2.50 -41.64
C PHE A 192 7.41 -2.28 -43.05
N LYS A 193 6.47 -1.34 -43.21
CA LYS A 193 5.93 -0.96 -44.51
C LYS A 193 7.04 -0.48 -45.46
N LYS A 194 7.93 0.40 -44.98
CA LYS A 194 9.07 0.90 -45.77
C LYS A 194 10.03 -0.23 -46.17
N LYS A 195 10.37 -1.15 -45.26
CA LYS A 195 11.19 -2.33 -45.56
C LYS A 195 10.56 -3.22 -46.64
N LYS A 196 9.24 -3.43 -46.58
CA LYS A 196 8.52 -4.20 -47.59
C LYS A 196 8.59 -3.54 -48.98
N VAL A 197 8.37 -2.22 -49.05
CA VAL A 197 8.49 -1.45 -50.30
C VAL A 197 9.92 -1.48 -50.82
N LEU A 198 10.91 -1.30 -49.96
CA LEU A 198 12.33 -1.36 -50.33
C LEU A 198 12.68 -2.73 -50.91
N ALA A 199 12.28 -3.84 -50.26
CA ALA A 199 12.50 -5.19 -50.78
C ALA A 199 11.76 -5.47 -52.10
N GLN A 200 10.68 -4.74 -52.39
CA GLN A 200 10.01 -4.79 -53.68
C GLN A 200 10.81 -4.03 -54.75
N LEU A 201 11.22 -2.81 -54.45
CA LEU A 201 12.06 -2.00 -55.35
C LEU A 201 13.38 -2.68 -55.67
N GLU A 202 14.04 -3.32 -54.70
CA GLU A 202 15.27 -4.10 -54.94
C GLU A 202 15.04 -5.28 -55.90
N ARG A 203 13.87 -5.92 -55.86
CA ARG A 203 13.52 -6.99 -56.82
C ARG A 203 13.27 -6.42 -58.20
N GLU A 204 12.52 -5.32 -58.30
CA GLU A 204 12.26 -4.63 -59.57
C GLU A 204 13.57 -4.14 -60.21
N GLU A 205 14.47 -3.52 -59.43
CA GLU A 205 15.80 -3.11 -59.88
C GLU A 205 16.63 -4.30 -60.41
N HIS A 206 16.60 -5.43 -59.70
CA HIS A 206 17.32 -6.63 -60.13
C HIS A 206 16.75 -7.24 -61.42
N GLU A 207 15.43 -7.22 -61.59
CA GLU A 207 14.77 -7.66 -62.83
C GLU A 207 15.09 -6.73 -64.00
N ASP A 208 15.07 -5.42 -63.79
CA ASP A 208 15.40 -4.43 -64.81
C ASP A 208 16.89 -4.47 -65.18
N ALA A 209 17.79 -4.74 -64.23
CA ALA A 209 19.20 -4.98 -64.51
C ALA A 209 19.41 -6.19 -65.43
N LYS A 210 18.69 -7.31 -65.19
CA LYS A 210 18.74 -8.48 -66.08
C LYS A 210 18.22 -8.17 -67.48
N ARG A 211 17.07 -7.47 -67.58
CA ARG A 211 16.51 -7.04 -68.87
C ARG A 211 17.49 -6.15 -69.63
N TYR A 212 18.18 -5.25 -68.93
CA TYR A 212 19.19 -4.39 -69.52
C TYR A 212 20.39 -5.19 -70.04
N GLU A 213 20.89 -6.17 -69.27
CA GLU A 213 21.97 -7.08 -69.72
C GLU A 213 21.56 -7.89 -70.95
N GLU A 214 20.34 -8.42 -71.00
CA GLU A 214 19.78 -9.12 -72.16
C GLU A 214 19.71 -8.21 -73.39
N LEU A 215 19.20 -6.98 -73.23
CA LEU A 215 19.15 -5.99 -74.31
C LEU A 215 20.55 -5.61 -74.80
N GLN A 216 21.52 -5.45 -73.90
CA GLN A 216 22.90 -5.17 -74.26
C GLN A 216 23.54 -6.33 -75.04
N GLY A 217 23.25 -7.58 -74.63
CA GLY A 217 23.65 -8.78 -75.38
C GLY A 217 23.05 -8.81 -76.79
N ASN A 218 21.76 -8.52 -76.92
CA ASN A 218 21.07 -8.45 -78.21
C ASN A 218 21.66 -7.35 -79.11
N LEU A 219 21.97 -6.17 -78.56
CA LEU A 219 22.64 -5.09 -79.30
C LEU A 219 24.01 -5.54 -79.82
N SER A 220 24.82 -6.20 -78.98
CA SER A 220 26.13 -6.70 -79.41
C SER A 220 26.01 -7.76 -80.52
N GLN A 221 25.00 -8.63 -80.48
CA GLN A 221 24.75 -9.59 -81.55
C GLN A 221 24.34 -8.90 -82.84
N LEU A 222 23.46 -7.90 -82.76
CA LEU A 222 23.00 -7.14 -83.91
C LEU A 222 24.14 -6.33 -84.54
N ASP A 223 24.99 -5.69 -83.73
CA ASP A 223 26.20 -5.00 -84.20
C ASP A 223 27.16 -5.97 -84.92
N GLY A 224 27.29 -7.20 -84.41
CA GLY A 224 28.02 -8.28 -85.08
C GLY A 224 27.46 -8.60 -86.46
N HIS A 225 26.14 -8.80 -86.57
CA HIS A 225 25.48 -9.05 -87.85
C HIS A 225 25.58 -7.88 -88.82
N VAL A 226 25.48 -6.64 -88.33
CA VAL A 226 25.70 -5.44 -89.16
C VAL A 226 27.13 -5.41 -89.69
N ALA A 227 28.12 -5.74 -88.86
CA ALA A 227 29.52 -5.81 -89.28
C ALA A 227 29.72 -6.89 -90.36
N GLU A 228 29.20 -8.10 -90.17
CA GLU A 228 29.26 -9.20 -91.14
C GLU A 228 28.61 -8.81 -92.49
N LEU A 229 27.40 -8.26 -92.47
CA LEU A 229 26.70 -7.80 -93.66
C LEU A 229 27.44 -6.65 -94.34
N SER A 230 28.03 -5.73 -93.56
CA SER A 230 28.83 -4.64 -94.10
C SER A 230 30.08 -5.13 -94.81
N GLN A 231 30.76 -6.15 -94.25
CA GLN A 231 31.91 -6.79 -94.85
C GLN A 231 31.52 -7.52 -96.14
N ALA A 232 30.42 -8.28 -96.13
CA ALA A 232 29.90 -8.95 -97.31
C ALA A 232 29.57 -7.95 -98.43
N ARG A 233 28.92 -6.83 -98.09
CA ARG A 233 28.65 -5.72 -99.01
C ARG A 233 29.93 -5.15 -99.60
N ASP A 234 30.97 -4.96 -98.79
CA ASP A 234 32.23 -4.36 -99.26
C ASP A 234 33.01 -5.29 -100.19
N VAL A 235 32.98 -6.60 -99.94
CA VAL A 235 33.52 -7.61 -100.87
C VAL A 235 32.76 -7.54 -102.21
N LEU A 236 31.43 -7.53 -102.18
CA LEU A 236 30.62 -7.42 -103.40
C LEU A 236 30.88 -6.11 -104.16
N ARG A 237 31.09 -5.01 -103.45
CA ARG A 237 31.47 -3.72 -104.07
C ARG A 237 32.84 -3.82 -104.75
N GLN A 238 33.84 -4.40 -104.09
CA GLN A 238 35.16 -4.62 -104.69
C GLN A 238 35.07 -5.51 -105.93
N ASP A 239 34.23 -6.55 -105.90
CA ASP A 239 34.00 -7.41 -107.06
C ASP A 239 33.37 -6.64 -108.22
N ILE A 240 32.36 -5.79 -107.96
CA ILE A 240 31.74 -4.90 -108.96
C ILE A 240 32.78 -3.93 -109.54
N ASP A 241 33.54 -3.25 -108.69
CA ASP A 241 34.59 -2.31 -109.11
C ASP A 241 35.66 -3.01 -109.96
N ALA A 242 35.99 -4.28 -109.66
CA ALA A 242 36.92 -5.08 -110.45
C ALA A 242 36.36 -5.54 -111.81
N GLN A 243 35.03 -5.59 -111.99
CA GLN A 243 34.42 -5.87 -113.29
C GLN A 243 34.51 -4.67 -114.25
N GLY A 244 34.46 -3.44 -113.75
CA GLY A 244 34.61 -2.22 -114.56
C GLY A 244 35.79 -2.24 -115.54
N PRO A 245 37.05 -2.39 -115.06
CA PRO A 245 38.23 -2.44 -115.94
C PRO A 245 38.31 -3.71 -116.79
N LYS A 246 37.58 -4.79 -116.45
CA LYS A 246 37.45 -5.96 -117.33
C LYS A 246 36.52 -5.66 -118.50
N ILE A 247 35.40 -4.97 -118.25
CA ILE A 247 34.47 -4.51 -119.28
C ILE A 247 35.17 -3.51 -120.19
N ASP A 248 35.87 -2.52 -119.65
CA ASP A 248 36.60 -1.52 -120.45
C ASP A 248 37.65 -2.18 -121.36
N ARG A 249 38.42 -3.14 -120.83
CA ARG A 249 39.38 -3.91 -121.64
C ARG A 249 38.69 -4.73 -122.71
N ALA A 250 37.59 -5.41 -122.40
CA ALA A 250 36.82 -6.18 -123.37
C ALA A 250 36.25 -5.28 -124.48
N GLN A 251 35.74 -4.09 -124.13
CA GLN A 251 35.26 -3.09 -125.08
C GLN A 251 36.39 -2.56 -125.96
N GLN A 252 37.58 -2.29 -125.42
CA GLN A 252 38.75 -1.87 -126.21
C GLN A 252 39.20 -2.97 -127.18
N VAL A 253 39.24 -4.24 -126.74
CA VAL A 253 39.57 -5.38 -127.61
C VAL A 253 38.53 -5.54 -128.72
N LEU A 254 37.24 -5.39 -128.39
CA LEU A 254 36.15 -5.42 -129.37
C LEU A 254 36.28 -4.27 -130.38
N GLN A 255 36.57 -3.05 -129.94
CA GLN A 255 36.80 -1.92 -130.84
C GLN A 255 38.00 -2.17 -131.76
N GLN A 256 39.10 -2.71 -131.23
CA GLN A 256 40.27 -3.08 -132.05
C GLN A 256 39.95 -4.19 -133.05
N SER A 257 39.15 -5.20 -132.69
CA SER A 257 38.77 -6.27 -133.61
C SER A 257 37.83 -5.77 -134.71
N ILE A 258 36.88 -4.87 -134.38
CA ILE A 258 36.03 -4.19 -135.37
C ILE A 258 36.89 -3.38 -136.35
N GLN A 259 37.84 -2.59 -135.85
CA GLN A 259 38.77 -1.82 -136.71
C GLN A 259 39.60 -2.73 -137.62
N ARG A 260 40.11 -3.85 -137.11
CA ARG A 260 40.85 -4.84 -137.93
C ARG A 260 39.97 -5.48 -138.99
N ALA A 261 38.72 -5.82 -138.66
CA ALA A 261 37.80 -6.42 -139.61
C ALA A 261 37.39 -5.44 -140.72
N GLN A 262 37.20 -4.15 -140.39
CA GLN A 262 37.02 -3.08 -141.37
C GLN A 262 38.24 -2.89 -142.28
N GLN A 263 39.45 -2.94 -141.73
CA GLN A 263 40.70 -2.88 -142.52
C GLN A 263 40.91 -4.10 -143.42
N ALA A 264 40.38 -5.26 -143.04
CA ALA A 264 40.42 -6.50 -143.83
C ALA A 264 39.34 -6.55 -144.93
N GLY A 265 38.59 -5.47 -145.15
CA GLY A 265 37.57 -5.37 -146.20
C GLY A 265 36.28 -6.14 -145.89
N VAL A 266 36.06 -6.54 -144.64
CA VAL A 266 34.81 -7.16 -144.20
C VAL A 266 33.76 -6.07 -144.05
N ASP A 267 32.59 -6.24 -144.68
CA ASP A 267 31.47 -5.31 -144.57
C ASP A 267 30.78 -5.49 -143.20
N LEU A 268 31.07 -4.58 -142.27
CA LEU A 268 30.44 -4.48 -140.95
C LEU A 268 29.36 -3.39 -140.90
N SER A 269 28.76 -3.04 -142.04
CA SER A 269 27.58 -2.17 -142.05
C SER A 269 26.45 -2.81 -141.22
N PRO A 270 25.64 -2.01 -140.49
CA PRO A 270 24.61 -2.55 -139.58
C PRO A 270 23.58 -3.47 -140.29
N ASP A 271 23.35 -3.26 -141.58
CA ASP A 271 22.45 -4.08 -142.41
C ASP A 271 23.17 -5.20 -143.20
N GLY A 272 24.47 -5.41 -142.96
CA GLY A 272 25.25 -6.46 -143.60
C GLY A 272 24.87 -7.85 -143.06
N PRO A 273 24.81 -8.91 -143.91
CA PRO A 273 24.36 -10.23 -143.48
C PRO A 273 25.25 -10.84 -142.38
N LEU A 274 26.55 -10.48 -142.35
CA LEU A 274 27.48 -10.94 -141.32
C LEU A 274 27.27 -10.21 -139.99
N ALA A 275 26.99 -8.89 -140.02
CA ALA A 275 26.71 -8.10 -138.82
C ALA A 275 25.42 -8.56 -138.13
N LEU A 276 24.37 -8.81 -138.93
CA LEU A 276 23.10 -9.38 -138.46
C LEU A 276 23.25 -10.79 -137.85
N ASP A 277 24.05 -11.68 -138.46
CA ASP A 277 24.31 -13.01 -137.87
C ASP A 277 25.10 -12.92 -136.55
N ILE A 278 26.10 -12.03 -136.47
CA ILE A 278 26.84 -11.77 -135.23
C ILE A 278 25.91 -11.21 -134.15
N GLU A 279 25.03 -10.27 -134.49
CA GLU A 279 24.07 -9.67 -133.54
C GLU A 279 23.06 -10.71 -133.04
N VAL A 280 22.48 -11.51 -133.93
CA VAL A 280 21.54 -12.58 -133.55
C VAL A 280 22.21 -13.62 -132.65
N ARG A 281 23.46 -14.01 -132.94
CA ARG A 281 24.22 -14.91 -132.06
C ARG A 281 24.54 -14.26 -130.72
N SER A 282 24.97 -13.00 -130.71
CA SER A 282 25.25 -12.25 -129.48
C SER A 282 24.00 -12.10 -128.60
N LEU A 283 22.85 -11.80 -129.19
CA LEU A 283 21.57 -11.72 -128.48
C LEU A 283 21.16 -13.09 -127.93
N ARG A 284 21.36 -14.16 -128.69
CA ARG A 284 21.07 -15.53 -128.23
C ARG A 284 21.97 -15.93 -127.06
N ASP A 285 23.27 -15.71 -127.17
CA ASP A 285 24.26 -16.04 -126.14
C ASP A 285 24.07 -15.16 -124.89
N GLY A 286 23.70 -13.89 -125.07
CA GLY A 286 23.31 -12.98 -124.00
C GLY A 286 22.06 -13.47 -123.26
N ASN A 287 21.00 -13.82 -123.98
CA ASN A 287 19.79 -14.37 -123.39
C ASN A 287 20.06 -15.69 -122.64
N GLN A 288 20.90 -16.57 -123.19
CA GLN A 288 21.30 -17.80 -122.49
C GLN A 288 22.12 -17.51 -121.24
N SER A 289 23.05 -16.55 -121.29
CA SER A 289 23.86 -16.15 -120.14
C SER A 289 23.00 -15.58 -119.00
N VAL A 290 22.03 -14.72 -119.34
CA VAL A 290 21.10 -14.13 -118.37
C VAL A 290 20.20 -15.21 -117.75
N LEU A 291 19.65 -16.13 -118.55
CA LEU A 291 18.83 -17.22 -118.05
C LEU A 291 19.61 -18.16 -117.11
N TYR A 292 20.88 -18.43 -117.42
CA TYR A 292 21.76 -19.22 -116.55
C TYR A 292 22.08 -18.49 -115.24
N ALA A 293 22.41 -17.20 -115.31
CA ALA A 293 22.68 -16.38 -114.12
C ALA A 293 21.45 -16.26 -113.21
N LEU A 294 20.26 -16.05 -113.78
CA LEU A 294 19.00 -16.04 -113.05
C LEU A 294 18.73 -17.40 -112.40
N SER A 295 18.93 -18.51 -113.13
CA SER A 295 18.73 -19.85 -112.57
C SER A 295 19.67 -20.12 -111.39
N ASN A 296 20.93 -19.70 -111.45
CA ASN A 296 21.87 -19.87 -110.34
C ASN A 296 21.55 -18.95 -109.16
N ALA A 297 21.19 -17.69 -109.40
CA ALA A 297 20.82 -16.76 -108.32
C ALA A 297 19.54 -17.21 -107.59
N LEU A 298 18.65 -17.91 -108.29
CA LEU A 298 17.41 -18.46 -107.72
C LEU A 298 17.61 -19.84 -107.06
N GLN A 299 18.78 -20.48 -107.16
CA GLN A 299 19.07 -21.72 -106.42
C GLN A 299 19.01 -21.53 -104.90
N ASP A 300 19.29 -20.32 -104.41
CA ASP A 300 19.19 -20.02 -102.98
C ASP A 300 17.72 -19.84 -102.51
N HIS A 301 16.77 -19.85 -103.45
CA HIS A 301 15.32 -19.67 -103.21
C HIS A 301 14.49 -20.78 -103.88
N GLU A 302 14.86 -22.05 -103.64
CA GLU A 302 14.25 -23.22 -104.28
C GLU A 302 12.74 -23.40 -104.02
N GLN A 303 12.23 -22.92 -102.87
CA GLN A 303 10.87 -23.21 -102.42
C GLN A 303 9.81 -22.25 -102.98
N ASP A 304 10.20 -21.03 -103.35
CA ASP A 304 9.24 -19.97 -103.68
C ASP A 304 9.39 -19.45 -105.11
N VAL A 305 10.55 -18.86 -105.42
CA VAL A 305 10.74 -18.05 -106.63
C VAL A 305 11.24 -18.89 -107.79
N LEU A 306 12.07 -19.90 -107.51
CA LEU A 306 12.59 -20.80 -108.54
C LEU A 306 11.47 -21.53 -109.30
N PRO A 307 10.47 -22.18 -108.66
CA PRO A 307 9.40 -22.89 -109.37
C PRO A 307 8.56 -21.97 -110.26
N LEU A 308 8.30 -20.73 -109.81
CA LEU A 308 7.57 -19.73 -110.59
C LEU A 308 8.35 -19.32 -111.85
N PHE A 309 9.65 -19.09 -111.69
CA PHE A 309 10.54 -18.80 -112.82
C PHE A 309 10.59 -19.97 -113.82
N GLU A 310 10.61 -21.21 -113.33
CA GLU A 310 10.57 -22.41 -114.16
C GLU A 310 9.26 -22.52 -114.95
N GLN A 311 8.13 -22.25 -114.30
CA GLN A 311 6.81 -22.24 -114.95
C GLN A 311 6.75 -21.19 -116.06
N LEU A 312 7.17 -19.94 -115.79
CA LEU A 312 7.17 -18.87 -116.79
C LEU A 312 8.06 -19.17 -118.00
N CYS A 313 9.23 -19.78 -117.78
CA CYS A 313 10.10 -20.22 -118.87
C CYS A 313 9.43 -21.29 -119.73
N ASN A 314 8.74 -22.25 -119.10
CA ASN A 314 8.02 -23.32 -119.79
C ASN A 314 6.81 -22.79 -120.58
N GLU A 315 6.02 -21.88 -120.00
CA GLU A 315 4.86 -21.26 -120.66
C GLU A 315 5.26 -20.46 -121.91
N LYS A 316 6.42 -19.80 -121.89
CA LYS A 316 6.94 -19.02 -123.02
C LYS A 316 7.78 -19.85 -124.00
N GLY A 317 7.93 -21.16 -123.76
CA GLY A 317 8.69 -22.07 -124.62
C GLY A 317 10.21 -21.80 -124.64
N ILE A 318 10.74 -21.20 -123.57
CA ILE A 318 12.15 -20.82 -123.45
C ILE A 318 12.92 -21.97 -122.79
N ALA A 319 13.78 -22.64 -123.56
CA ALA A 319 14.62 -23.71 -123.04
C ALA A 319 15.74 -23.16 -122.15
N ARG A 320 15.80 -23.60 -120.90
CA ARG A 320 16.83 -23.19 -119.94
C ARG A 320 18.18 -23.82 -120.30
N PRO A 321 19.27 -23.04 -120.31
CA PRO A 321 20.61 -23.60 -120.45
C PRO A 321 20.99 -24.39 -119.20
N SER A 322 21.25 -25.69 -119.34
CA SER A 322 21.72 -26.56 -118.24
C SER A 322 23.23 -26.46 -118.00
N ARG A 323 23.93 -25.70 -118.86
CA ARG A 323 25.38 -25.49 -118.81
C ARG A 323 25.67 -24.02 -119.11
N PRO A 324 26.76 -23.45 -118.54
CA PRO A 324 27.18 -22.11 -118.90
C PRO A 324 27.49 -22.03 -120.40
N PRO A 325 27.09 -20.96 -121.10
CA PRO A 325 27.40 -20.80 -122.52
C PRO A 325 28.93 -20.73 -122.72
N SER A 326 29.43 -21.52 -123.67
CA SER A 326 30.86 -21.65 -123.95
C SER A 326 31.41 -20.37 -124.59
N VAL A 327 32.20 -19.60 -123.85
CA VAL A 327 32.96 -18.48 -124.40
C VAL A 327 34.10 -19.02 -125.28
N ALA A 328 34.11 -18.66 -126.57
CA ALA A 328 35.23 -18.94 -127.46
C ALA A 328 36.49 -18.17 -127.00
N ALA A 329 37.49 -18.93 -126.54
CA ALA A 329 38.92 -18.63 -126.42
C ALA A 329 39.37 -17.19 -126.12
N GLY A 330 39.85 -16.94 -124.89
CA GLY A 330 40.69 -15.77 -124.59
C GLY A 330 41.04 -15.53 -123.13
N GLY A 331 41.99 -16.30 -122.58
CA GLY A 331 42.91 -15.81 -121.53
C GLY A 331 42.46 -15.76 -120.06
N SER A 332 43.36 -16.27 -119.21
CA SER A 332 43.54 -15.97 -117.79
C SER A 332 42.58 -16.60 -116.78
N ARG A 333 42.98 -17.77 -116.27
CA ARG A 333 42.57 -18.30 -114.96
C ARG A 333 42.86 -17.29 -113.84
N PRO A 334 41.88 -16.89 -113.01
CA PRO A 334 42.17 -16.36 -111.68
C PRO A 334 42.32 -17.53 -110.69
N GLY A 335 43.27 -17.37 -109.76
CA GLY A 335 43.74 -18.39 -108.85
C GLY A 335 42.72 -18.85 -107.81
N SER A 336 42.83 -20.12 -107.47
CA SER A 336 42.22 -20.75 -106.31
C SER A 336 42.79 -20.14 -105.02
N SER A 337 42.02 -19.29 -104.36
CA SER A 337 42.28 -18.89 -102.98
C SER A 337 41.66 -19.91 -102.04
N ARG A 338 42.53 -20.63 -101.34
CA ARG A 338 42.27 -21.59 -100.28
C ARG A 338 41.38 -20.98 -99.19
N SER A 339 40.24 -21.61 -98.91
CA SER A 339 39.52 -21.46 -97.64
C SER A 339 40.20 -22.35 -96.59
N SER A 340 41.02 -21.76 -95.71
CA SER A 340 41.45 -22.41 -94.48
C SER A 340 40.35 -22.28 -93.43
N LEU A 341 39.61 -23.37 -93.19
CA LEU A 341 38.86 -23.56 -91.95
C LEU A 341 39.86 -23.55 -90.79
N ALA A 342 39.83 -22.48 -90.00
CA ALA A 342 40.43 -22.47 -88.67
C ALA A 342 39.30 -22.66 -87.66
N GLY A 343 39.15 -23.90 -87.19
CA GLY A 343 38.38 -24.19 -85.99
C GLY A 343 39.01 -23.48 -84.80
N ARG A 344 38.19 -22.75 -84.05
CA ARG A 344 38.52 -22.29 -82.71
C ARG A 344 37.49 -22.85 -81.74
N GLY A 345 37.91 -23.91 -81.05
CA GLY A 345 37.40 -24.21 -79.73
C GLY A 345 38.14 -23.36 -78.70
N SER A 346 37.39 -22.78 -77.78
CA SER A 346 37.74 -22.34 -76.42
C SER A 346 36.52 -21.52 -75.95
N SER A 347 36.00 -21.56 -74.73
CA SER A 347 36.34 -22.24 -73.47
C SER A 347 35.49 -21.55 -72.41
N GLY A 348 34.66 -22.30 -71.66
CA GLY A 348 34.15 -21.96 -70.31
C GLY A 348 33.38 -20.64 -70.11
N PRO A 349 32.72 -20.45 -68.97
CA PRO A 349 32.86 -21.19 -67.70
C PRO A 349 32.07 -22.50 -67.61
#